data_AF-A0A430BPN1-F1
#
_entry.id   AF-A0A430BPN1-F1
#
_cell.length_a   1.000
_cell.length_b   1.000
_cell.length_c   1.000
_cell.angle_alpha   90.00
_cell.angle_beta   90.00
_cell.angle_gamma   90.00
#
_symmetry.space_group_name_H-M   'P 1'
#
loop_
_entity.id
_entity.type
_entity.pdbx_description
1 polymer ?
#
loop_
_entity_poly.entity_id
_entity_poly.type
_entity_poly.pdbx_seq_one_letter_code
_entity_poly.pdbx_strand_id
1 'polypeptide(L)'
;MINGYMKSIAIGMLMLAPATVHATTSVVYNNVPNGQSAFDATVAAAGGVLETQILGVTTSYTDFTISKPALNTYPEITGQLTDIAPDGTVRGPDGDSRPSGIKFTFAAPINAFGLNVGDWGTCCYPSSLYIAFDGGPAILVGMALSDEDVPRTNGAYSMFVGALDDSSTFTTAEFWGDGFGEALYAGGTIRYSAIDIGGLPPTVPEPSTWAMMTLGLGAVAAMVRRRRNSVATALA
;
A
#
# COMPACT_ATOMS: atom_id res chain seq x y z
N MET A 1 38.34 -34.72 -52.94
CA MET A 1 38.76 -33.93 -51.77
C MET A 1 38.09 -32.56 -51.85
N ILE A 2 37.81 -31.94 -50.69
CA ILE A 2 37.13 -30.65 -50.44
C ILE A 2 35.60 -30.82 -50.23
N ASN A 3 35.19 -31.28 -49.05
CA ASN A 3 34.83 -30.53 -47.82
C ASN A 3 33.53 -29.73 -47.94
N GLY A 4 32.50 -30.27 -47.30
CA GLY A 4 31.25 -29.59 -47.02
C GLY A 4 31.35 -28.65 -45.81
N TYR A 5 30.54 -27.60 -45.83
CA TYR A 5 30.19 -26.81 -44.64
C TYR A 5 28.72 -26.39 -44.75
N MET A 6 27.86 -27.20 -44.12
CA MET A 6 26.47 -26.87 -43.87
C MET A 6 26.44 -25.97 -42.63
N LYS A 7 26.10 -24.69 -42.79
CA LYS A 7 25.97 -23.74 -41.68
C LYS A 7 24.56 -23.87 -41.09
N SER A 8 24.45 -24.50 -39.93
CA SER A 8 23.22 -24.55 -39.15
C SER A 8 22.97 -23.21 -38.47
N ILE A 9 21.87 -22.54 -38.82
CA ILE A 9 21.36 -21.36 -38.11
C ILE A 9 20.49 -21.88 -36.96
N ALA A 10 20.96 -21.72 -35.72
CA ALA A 10 20.16 -21.99 -34.53
C ALA A 10 19.33 -20.74 -34.20
N ILE A 11 18.02 -20.82 -34.42
CA ILE A 11 17.05 -19.81 -33.95
C ILE A 11 16.85 -20.09 -32.47
N GLY A 12 17.38 -19.22 -31.60
CA GLY A 12 17.12 -19.26 -30.17
C GLY A 12 15.67 -18.85 -29.89
N MET A 13 14.83 -19.80 -29.49
CA MET A 13 13.50 -19.53 -28.95
C MET A 13 13.66 -18.77 -27.63
N LEU A 14 13.27 -17.50 -27.62
CA LEU A 14 13.08 -16.72 -26.41
C LEU A 14 11.86 -17.30 -25.70
N MET A 15 12.06 -18.10 -24.64
CA MET A 15 10.98 -18.56 -23.80
C MET A 15 10.42 -17.35 -23.04
N LEU A 16 9.24 -16.86 -23.45
CA LEU A 16 8.45 -16.00 -22.59
C LEU A 16 7.97 -16.87 -21.42
N ALA A 17 8.51 -16.64 -20.23
CA ALA A 17 7.94 -17.20 -19.03
C ALA A 17 6.51 -16.66 -18.86
N PRO A 18 5.52 -17.49 -18.49
CA PRO A 18 4.20 -16.99 -18.14
C PRO A 18 4.32 -16.03 -16.96
N ALA A 19 3.64 -14.89 -17.03
CA ALA A 19 3.48 -14.01 -15.88
C ALA A 19 2.75 -14.81 -14.79
N THR A 20 3.41 -15.05 -13.68
CA THR A 20 2.75 -15.57 -12.48
C THR A 20 1.82 -14.49 -11.94
N VAL A 21 0.58 -14.85 -11.63
CA VAL A 21 -0.36 -13.98 -10.91
C VAL A 21 0.17 -13.86 -9.48
N HIS A 22 0.66 -12.68 -9.10
CA HIS A 22 1.18 -12.42 -7.76
C HIS A 22 0.16 -11.61 -6.96
N ALA A 23 -0.43 -12.25 -5.95
CA ALA A 23 -1.16 -11.56 -4.90
C ALA A 23 -0.25 -10.54 -4.19
N THR A 24 -0.67 -9.28 -4.18
CA THR A 24 0.08 -8.13 -3.69
C THR A 24 -0.86 -7.20 -2.93
N THR A 25 -0.34 -6.59 -1.86
CA THR A 25 -1.01 -5.48 -1.18
C THR A 25 -0.30 -4.18 -1.54
N SER A 26 -1.07 -3.13 -1.86
CA SER A 26 -0.57 -1.79 -2.10
C SER A 26 -1.21 -0.80 -1.14
N VAL A 27 -0.40 0.02 -0.47
CA VAL A 27 -0.84 1.04 0.49
C VAL A 27 -0.59 2.42 -0.09
N VAL A 28 -1.56 3.32 0.07
CA VAL A 28 -1.45 4.73 -0.30
C VAL A 28 -1.59 5.56 0.98
N TYR A 29 -0.57 6.38 1.27
CA TYR A 29 -0.56 7.31 2.39
C TYR A 29 0.07 8.62 1.96
N ASN A 30 -0.74 9.69 1.88
CA ASN A 30 -0.28 11.00 1.43
C ASN A 30 -1.27 12.09 1.87
N ASN A 31 -0.99 13.35 1.52
CA ASN A 31 -2.00 14.40 1.62
C ASN A 31 -3.21 14.09 0.72
N VAL A 32 -4.34 14.77 0.95
CA VAL A 32 -5.62 14.40 0.32
C VAL A 32 -5.52 14.39 -1.22
N PRO A 33 -5.06 15.46 -1.91
CA PRO A 33 -5.05 15.47 -3.38
C PRO A 33 -4.09 14.42 -3.98
N ASN A 34 -2.88 14.29 -3.44
CA ASN A 34 -1.89 13.38 -3.98
C ASN A 34 -2.24 11.92 -3.68
N GLY A 35 -2.78 11.65 -2.49
CA GLY A 35 -3.20 10.30 -2.09
C GLY A 35 -4.38 9.83 -2.92
N GLN A 36 -5.38 10.67 -3.13
CA GLN A 36 -6.49 10.35 -4.03
C GLN A 36 -6.00 10.11 -5.45
N SER A 37 -5.16 11.01 -5.99
CA SER A 37 -4.62 10.83 -7.34
C SER A 37 -3.80 9.54 -7.49
N ALA A 38 -3.01 9.17 -6.48
CA ALA A 38 -2.21 7.94 -6.49
C ALA A 38 -3.08 6.69 -6.40
N PHE A 39 -4.12 6.70 -5.58
CA PHE A 39 -5.09 5.62 -5.47
C PHE A 39 -5.84 5.42 -6.78
N ASP A 40 -6.40 6.50 -7.34
CA ASP A 40 -7.17 6.48 -8.59
C ASP A 40 -6.32 5.97 -9.75
N ALA A 41 -5.06 6.39 -9.83
CA ALA A 41 -4.10 5.90 -10.82
C ALA A 41 -3.78 4.42 -10.64
N THR A 42 -3.66 3.95 -9.40
CA THR A 42 -3.39 2.53 -9.10
C THR A 42 -4.58 1.65 -9.48
N VAL A 43 -5.81 2.08 -9.16
CA VAL A 43 -7.04 1.39 -9.56
C VAL A 43 -7.14 1.29 -11.08
N ALA A 44 -6.91 2.40 -11.79
CA ALA A 44 -6.97 2.42 -13.25
C ALA A 44 -5.89 1.52 -13.88
N ALA A 45 -4.68 1.49 -13.32
CA ALA A 45 -3.60 0.63 -13.80
C ALA A 45 -3.91 -0.87 -13.57
N ALA A 46 -4.65 -1.21 -12.51
CA ALA A 46 -5.07 -2.56 -12.18
C ALA A 46 -6.39 -2.99 -12.86
N GLY A 47 -6.86 -2.23 -13.86
CA GLY A 47 -8.06 -2.57 -14.65
C GLY A 47 -9.39 -2.27 -13.98
N GLY A 48 -9.39 -1.67 -12.79
CA GLY A 48 -10.62 -1.36 -12.05
C GLY A 48 -11.32 -0.09 -12.55
N VAL A 49 -12.62 -0.01 -12.25
CA VAL A 49 -13.42 1.21 -12.40
C VAL A 49 -13.54 1.87 -11.03
N LEU A 50 -13.04 3.09 -10.89
CA LEU A 50 -13.09 3.83 -9.64
C LEU A 50 -14.52 4.28 -9.33
N GLU A 51 -15.01 3.91 -8.16
CA GLU A 51 -16.22 4.45 -7.56
C GLU A 51 -15.88 5.44 -6.45
N THR A 52 -16.69 6.49 -6.34
CA THR A 52 -16.51 7.52 -5.31
C THR A 52 -17.83 7.86 -4.64
N GLN A 53 -17.83 7.94 -3.31
CA GLN A 53 -19.00 8.31 -2.53
C GLN A 53 -18.65 9.41 -1.52
N ILE A 54 -19.26 10.58 -1.66
CA ILE A 54 -19.17 11.64 -0.64
C ILE A 54 -20.10 11.26 0.52
N LEU A 55 -19.55 11.16 1.72
CA LEU A 55 -20.34 10.87 2.91
C LEU A 55 -21.13 12.09 3.36
N GLY A 56 -22.39 11.85 3.71
CA GLY A 56 -23.24 12.76 4.45
C GLY A 56 -23.52 12.20 5.85
N VAL A 57 -24.61 12.66 6.47
CA VAL A 57 -24.99 12.28 7.84
C VAL A 57 -25.70 10.91 7.95
N THR A 58 -25.91 10.21 6.82
CA THR A 58 -26.53 8.89 6.78
C THR A 58 -25.51 7.78 6.99
N THR A 59 -25.98 6.63 7.49
CA THR A 59 -25.19 5.39 7.58
C THR A 59 -25.43 4.42 6.43
N SER A 60 -26.39 4.71 5.55
CA SER A 60 -26.78 3.86 4.44
C SER A 60 -26.62 4.59 3.11
N TYR A 61 -25.85 3.97 2.22
CA TYR A 61 -25.59 4.40 0.84
C TYR A 61 -25.99 3.25 -0.10
N THR A 62 -26.07 3.54 -1.40
CA THR A 62 -26.46 2.53 -2.40
C THR A 62 -25.57 1.30 -2.35
N ASP A 63 -24.25 1.50 -2.27
CA ASP A 63 -23.28 0.41 -2.44
C ASP A 63 -22.75 -0.14 -1.12
N PHE A 64 -22.92 0.59 -0.01
CA PHE A 64 -22.42 0.18 1.29
C PHE A 64 -23.16 0.81 2.46
N THR A 65 -22.94 0.26 3.64
CA THR A 65 -23.33 0.84 4.93
C THR A 65 -22.11 1.12 5.79
N ILE A 66 -22.24 2.07 6.72
CA ILE A 66 -21.20 2.40 7.69
C ILE A 66 -21.71 2.16 9.12
N SER A 67 -20.83 1.69 10.00
CA SER A 67 -21.19 1.34 11.39
C SER A 67 -21.56 2.53 12.27
N LYS A 68 -21.15 3.74 11.90
CA LYS A 68 -21.31 4.98 12.67
C LYS A 68 -21.60 6.14 11.72
N PRO A 69 -22.49 7.09 12.06
CA PRO A 69 -22.79 8.23 11.21
C PRO A 69 -21.59 9.19 11.13
N ALA A 70 -21.41 9.82 9.96
CA ALA A 70 -20.43 10.88 9.77
C ALA A 70 -21.08 12.24 10.08
N LEU A 71 -20.66 12.88 11.17
CA LEU A 71 -21.31 14.07 11.73
C LEU A 71 -20.36 15.28 11.86
N ASN A 72 -19.10 15.12 11.44
CA ASN A 72 -18.07 16.15 11.54
C ASN A 72 -17.64 16.62 10.16
N THR A 73 -17.10 17.83 10.11
CA THR A 73 -16.41 18.34 8.91
C THR A 73 -14.98 18.68 9.30
N TYR A 74 -14.07 18.60 8.33
CA TYR A 74 -12.67 18.95 8.54
C TYR A 74 -12.17 19.80 7.36
N PRO A 75 -11.34 20.83 7.58
CA PRO A 75 -10.78 21.62 6.50
C PRO A 75 -10.10 20.75 5.43
N GLU A 76 -10.21 21.15 4.18
CA GLU A 76 -9.61 20.46 3.03
C GLU A 76 -10.18 19.06 2.72
N ILE A 77 -11.15 18.57 3.49
CA ILE A 77 -11.83 17.29 3.24
C ILE A 77 -13.26 17.56 2.76
N THR A 78 -13.59 17.03 1.58
CA THR A 78 -14.95 17.06 1.05
C THR A 78 -15.77 15.91 1.65
N GLY A 79 -16.94 16.24 2.20
CA GLY A 79 -17.86 15.29 2.84
C GLY A 79 -17.80 15.32 4.37
N GLN A 80 -18.63 14.50 5.01
CA GLN A 80 -18.66 14.34 6.45
C GLN A 80 -17.65 13.27 6.91
N LEU A 81 -17.11 13.44 8.11
CA LEU A 81 -16.25 12.48 8.79
C LEU A 81 -16.92 11.95 10.06
N THR A 82 -16.61 10.70 10.38
CA THR A 82 -16.98 10.03 11.62
C THR A 82 -15.88 10.23 12.64
N ASP A 83 -16.26 10.57 13.87
CA ASP A 83 -15.34 10.53 15.01
C ASP A 83 -15.02 9.08 15.36
N ILE A 84 -13.73 8.75 15.31
CA ILE A 84 -13.19 7.45 15.64
C ILE A 84 -11.99 7.58 16.58
N ALA A 85 -11.98 8.61 17.43
CA ALA A 85 -10.93 8.83 18.43
C ALA A 85 -10.61 7.52 19.17
N PRO A 86 -9.35 7.06 19.14
CA PRO A 86 -8.98 5.77 19.72
C PRO A 86 -9.13 5.80 21.24
N ASP A 87 -9.85 4.81 21.77
CA ASP A 87 -10.00 4.58 23.21
C ASP A 87 -9.42 3.22 23.55
N GLY A 88 -8.80 3.09 24.73
CA GLY A 88 -8.14 1.87 25.15
C GLY A 88 -6.81 2.08 25.86
N THR A 89 -6.09 0.97 26.03
CA THR A 89 -4.85 0.87 26.80
C THR A 89 -3.77 0.04 26.10
N VAL A 90 -4.13 -0.74 25.09
CA VAL A 90 -3.22 -1.62 24.34
C VAL A 90 -3.16 -1.15 22.89
N ARG A 91 -2.01 -0.64 22.48
CA ARG A 91 -1.74 -0.18 21.11
C ARG A 91 -1.48 -1.33 20.16
N GLY A 92 -1.52 -1.05 18.85
CA GLY A 92 -1.17 -1.96 17.78
C GLY A 92 -2.36 -2.53 17.01
N PRO A 93 -2.08 -3.39 16.01
CA PRO A 93 -3.09 -3.92 15.09
C PRO A 93 -4.15 -4.79 15.78
N ASP A 94 -3.78 -5.48 16.85
CA ASP A 94 -4.66 -6.31 17.69
C ASP A 94 -4.98 -5.62 19.03
N GLY A 95 -4.79 -4.29 19.09
CA GLY A 95 -5.05 -3.46 20.25
C GLY A 95 -6.53 -3.30 20.58
N ASP A 96 -6.83 -2.69 21.71
CA ASP A 96 -8.20 -2.48 22.19
C ASP A 96 -8.88 -1.25 21.60
N SER A 97 -8.19 -0.48 20.74
CA SER A 97 -8.73 0.70 20.04
C SER A 97 -9.55 0.41 18.79
N ARG A 98 -9.45 -0.81 18.24
CA ARG A 98 -10.14 -1.21 17.01
C ARG A 98 -11.66 -0.96 17.04
N PRO A 99 -12.39 -1.20 18.16
CA PRO A 99 -13.82 -0.86 18.26
C PRO A 99 -14.16 0.63 18.13
N SER A 100 -13.21 1.55 18.39
CA SER A 100 -13.39 2.98 18.12
C SER A 100 -13.45 3.29 16.63
N GLY A 101 -12.91 2.41 15.79
CA GLY A 101 -12.89 2.55 14.34
C GLY A 101 -14.25 2.64 13.65
N ILE A 102 -14.19 2.74 12.33
CA ILE A 102 -15.35 2.74 11.43
C ILE A 102 -15.28 1.50 10.54
N LYS A 103 -16.44 0.85 10.37
CA LYS A 103 -16.59 -0.31 9.50
C LYS A 103 -17.52 0.02 8.34
N PHE A 104 -17.05 -0.26 7.13
CA PHE A 104 -17.80 -0.22 5.88
C PHE A 104 -18.22 -1.63 5.52
N THR A 105 -19.48 -1.82 5.11
CA THR A 105 -20.00 -3.11 4.62
C THR A 105 -20.60 -2.89 3.25
N PHE A 106 -19.92 -3.41 2.22
CA PHE A 106 -20.26 -3.27 0.81
C PHE A 106 -21.26 -4.33 0.37
N ALA A 107 -22.19 -3.95 -0.49
CA ALA A 107 -23.20 -4.82 -1.08
C ALA A 107 -22.60 -5.74 -2.16
N ALA A 108 -21.53 -5.30 -2.81
CA ALA A 108 -20.77 -6.07 -3.79
C ALA A 108 -19.32 -6.25 -3.31
N PRO A 109 -18.66 -7.39 -3.60
CA PRO A 109 -17.25 -7.59 -3.28
C PRO A 109 -16.36 -6.60 -4.03
N ILE A 110 -15.39 -6.02 -3.32
CA ILE A 110 -14.37 -5.09 -3.83
C ILE A 110 -12.99 -5.51 -3.32
N ASN A 111 -11.93 -4.90 -3.80
CA ASN A 111 -10.56 -5.19 -3.35
C ASN A 111 -9.63 -3.97 -3.36
N ALA A 112 -10.20 -2.78 -3.51
CA ALA A 112 -9.53 -1.50 -3.34
C ALA A 112 -10.42 -0.60 -2.49
N PHE A 113 -9.88 -0.01 -1.42
CA PHE A 113 -10.61 0.89 -0.53
C PHE A 113 -9.71 2.01 0.01
N GLY A 114 -10.25 3.23 0.05
CA GLY A 114 -9.57 4.39 0.63
C GLY A 114 -10.53 5.47 1.09
N LEU A 115 -10.06 6.30 2.01
CA LEU A 115 -10.82 7.35 2.67
C LEU A 115 -9.91 8.49 3.13
N ASN A 116 -10.51 9.64 3.41
CA ASN A 116 -9.80 10.76 4.01
C ASN A 116 -9.79 10.61 5.53
N VAL A 117 -8.71 11.12 6.15
CA VAL A 117 -8.49 11.13 7.59
C VAL A 117 -8.17 12.55 8.02
N GLY A 118 -8.78 12.99 9.12
CA GLY A 118 -8.62 14.32 9.70
C GLY A 118 -8.16 14.26 11.15
N ASP A 119 -7.36 15.25 11.53
CA ASP A 119 -6.87 15.55 12.89
C ASP A 119 -5.96 14.51 13.54
N TRP A 120 -5.60 13.47 12.79
CA TRP A 120 -4.68 12.42 13.24
C TRP A 120 -3.24 12.94 13.41
N GLY A 121 -2.53 12.38 14.39
CA GLY A 121 -1.10 12.64 14.56
C GLY A 121 -0.83 14.12 14.86
N THR A 122 -1.64 14.70 15.74
CA THR A 122 -1.42 16.01 16.37
C THR A 122 -0.69 15.87 17.72
N CYS A 123 -0.74 14.68 18.31
CA CYS A 123 -0.11 14.33 19.57
C CYS A 123 0.15 12.81 19.63
N CYS A 124 0.52 12.35 20.83
CA CYS A 124 0.23 10.98 21.25
C CYS A 124 1.01 9.90 20.48
N TYR A 125 2.16 10.29 19.94
CA TYR A 125 3.13 9.43 19.25
C TYR A 125 3.80 8.41 20.19
N PRO A 126 4.24 7.26 19.66
CA PRO A 126 4.05 6.81 18.28
C PRO A 126 2.61 6.33 18.06
N SER A 127 1.96 6.75 16.99
CA SER A 127 0.61 6.28 16.63
C SER A 127 0.60 5.70 15.22
N SER A 128 -0.35 4.82 14.96
CA SER A 128 -0.50 4.09 13.71
C SER A 128 -1.95 4.07 13.27
N LEU A 129 -2.15 3.98 11.96
CA LEU A 129 -3.44 3.78 11.31
C LEU A 129 -3.47 2.41 10.65
N TYR A 130 -4.60 1.74 10.76
CA TYR A 130 -4.79 0.39 10.26
C TYR A 130 -6.05 0.26 9.42
N ILE A 131 -5.98 -0.60 8.39
CA ILE A 131 -7.14 -1.10 7.67
C ILE A 131 -7.16 -2.63 7.78
N ALA A 132 -8.32 -3.23 7.99
CA ALA A 132 -8.50 -4.67 7.84
C ALA A 132 -9.69 -4.99 6.93
N PHE A 133 -9.55 -6.06 6.16
CA PHE A 133 -10.57 -6.55 5.23
C PHE A 133 -11.16 -7.87 5.73
N ASP A 134 -12.49 -7.99 5.74
CA ASP A 134 -13.22 -9.21 6.16
C ASP A 134 -12.78 -9.82 7.50
N GLY A 135 -12.34 -8.96 8.43
CA GLY A 135 -11.83 -9.38 9.74
C GLY A 135 -10.45 -10.05 9.70
N GLY A 136 -9.77 -10.03 8.55
CA GLY A 136 -8.42 -10.51 8.36
C GLY A 136 -7.35 -9.67 9.08
N PRO A 137 -6.07 -9.94 8.79
CA PRO A 137 -4.95 -9.23 9.39
C PRO A 137 -5.02 -7.73 9.11
N ALA A 138 -4.62 -6.93 10.11
CA ALA A 138 -4.52 -5.49 9.94
C ALA A 138 -3.34 -5.13 9.02
N ILE A 139 -3.60 -4.25 8.07
CA ILE A 139 -2.63 -3.61 7.19
C ILE A 139 -2.27 -2.27 7.83
N LEU A 140 -0.99 -2.04 8.10
CA LEU A 140 -0.49 -0.74 8.53
C LEU A 140 -0.57 0.24 7.35
N VAL A 141 -1.42 1.26 7.45
CA VAL A 141 -1.65 2.24 6.36
C VAL A 141 -1.08 3.63 6.66
N GLY A 142 -0.63 3.87 7.89
CA GLY A 142 0.06 5.09 8.27
C GLY A 142 0.73 4.92 9.62
N MET A 143 1.86 5.60 9.83
CA MET A 143 2.57 5.62 11.11
C MET A 143 3.16 7.00 11.35
N ALA A 144 2.98 7.52 12.56
CA ALA A 144 3.53 8.79 13.00
C ALA A 144 4.43 8.57 14.23
N LEU A 145 5.72 8.88 14.09
CA LEU A 145 6.66 8.95 15.22
C LEU A 145 6.76 10.37 15.77
N SER A 146 6.37 11.35 14.95
CA SER A 146 6.29 12.78 15.22
C SER A 146 5.23 13.43 14.32
N ASP A 147 4.96 14.73 14.51
CA ASP A 147 4.01 15.48 13.67
C ASP A 147 4.52 15.75 12.25
N GLU A 148 5.83 15.58 12.02
CA GLU A 148 6.48 15.72 10.71
C GLU A 148 6.22 14.51 9.80
N ASP A 149 5.89 13.36 10.38
CA ASP A 149 5.59 12.13 9.63
C ASP A 149 4.17 12.15 9.02
N VAL A 150 3.34 13.12 9.43
CA VAL A 150 1.93 13.21 9.04
C VAL A 150 1.77 14.10 7.80
N PRO A 151 1.31 13.56 6.65
CA PRO A 151 0.98 14.36 5.49
C PRO A 151 -0.11 15.38 5.80
N ARG A 152 0.05 16.58 5.26
CA ARG A 152 -0.88 17.69 5.45
C ARG A 152 -1.38 18.21 4.12
N THR A 153 -2.64 18.61 4.07
CA THR A 153 -3.20 19.34 2.94
C THR A 153 -3.34 20.79 3.34
N ASN A 154 -2.66 21.69 2.61
CA ASN A 154 -2.67 23.14 2.89
C ASN A 154 -2.38 23.50 4.37
N GLY A 155 -1.53 22.72 5.05
CA GLY A 155 -1.15 22.90 6.44
C GLY A 155 -2.10 22.28 7.48
N ALA A 156 -3.28 21.81 7.08
CA ALA A 156 -4.20 21.08 7.95
C ALA A 156 -3.79 19.60 8.10
N TYR A 157 -4.08 18.98 9.24
CA TYR A 157 -3.89 17.54 9.48
C TYR A 157 -4.97 16.75 8.75
N SER A 158 -4.94 16.81 7.42
CA SER A 158 -5.84 16.12 6.51
C SER A 158 -5.03 15.35 5.48
N MET A 159 -5.32 14.06 5.40
CA MET A 159 -4.59 13.10 4.59
C MET A 159 -5.55 12.09 3.97
N PHE A 160 -5.03 11.32 3.04
CA PHE A 160 -5.72 10.18 2.44
C PHE A 160 -4.95 8.90 2.78
N VAL A 161 -5.72 7.88 3.17
CA VAL A 161 -5.22 6.51 3.37
C VAL A 161 -6.01 5.57 2.49
N GLY A 162 -5.33 4.60 1.89
CA GLY A 162 -5.97 3.56 1.11
C GLY A 162 -5.15 2.28 1.10
N ALA A 163 -5.84 1.16 0.92
CA ALA A 163 -5.25 -0.15 0.74
C ALA A 163 -5.95 -0.87 -0.42
N LEU A 164 -5.16 -1.55 -1.23
CA LEU A 164 -5.59 -2.44 -2.30
C LEU A 164 -4.97 -3.80 -2.05
N ASP A 165 -5.73 -4.88 -2.25
CA ASP A 165 -5.26 -6.25 -2.07
C ASP A 165 -5.83 -7.11 -3.19
N ASP A 166 -5.01 -7.41 -4.20
CA ASP A 166 -5.47 -8.16 -5.37
C ASP A 166 -5.37 -9.69 -5.18
N SER A 167 -5.21 -10.17 -3.94
CA SER A 167 -5.22 -11.60 -3.63
C SER A 167 -6.61 -12.23 -3.71
N SER A 168 -7.64 -11.44 -3.38
CA SER A 168 -9.04 -11.83 -3.29
C SER A 168 -9.92 -10.58 -3.21
N THR A 169 -11.24 -10.76 -3.02
CA THR A 169 -12.18 -9.66 -2.76
C THR A 169 -12.69 -9.71 -1.33
N PHE A 170 -13.05 -8.56 -0.78
CA PHE A 170 -13.68 -8.40 0.51
C PHE A 170 -15.04 -7.69 0.42
N THR A 171 -15.84 -7.84 1.46
CA THR A 171 -17.13 -7.14 1.60
C THR A 171 -17.13 -6.15 2.76
N THR A 172 -16.12 -6.20 3.63
CA THR A 172 -15.98 -5.28 4.74
C THR A 172 -14.58 -4.70 4.82
N ALA A 173 -14.52 -3.39 5.11
CA ALA A 173 -13.30 -2.67 5.41
C ALA A 173 -13.46 -1.96 6.75
N GLU A 174 -12.54 -2.20 7.66
CA GLU A 174 -12.50 -1.57 8.98
C GLU A 174 -11.26 -0.68 9.07
N PHE A 175 -11.44 0.56 9.53
CA PHE A 175 -10.37 1.53 9.70
C PHE A 175 -10.34 2.07 11.13
N TRP A 176 -9.15 2.11 11.73
CA TRP A 176 -8.93 2.63 13.09
C TRP A 176 -7.51 3.15 13.27
N GLY A 177 -7.29 3.88 14.37
CA GLY A 177 -5.97 4.27 14.85
C GLY A 177 -5.70 3.78 16.28
N ASP A 178 -4.48 3.96 16.77
CA ASP A 178 -4.08 3.54 18.13
C ASP A 178 -3.40 4.64 18.98
N GLY A 179 -3.45 5.90 18.56
CA GLY A 179 -2.89 7.01 19.32
C GLY A 179 -3.83 7.50 20.43
N PHE A 180 -3.93 6.75 21.53
CA PHE A 180 -4.81 7.14 22.66
C PHE A 180 -4.65 8.59 23.11
N GLY A 181 -5.78 9.30 23.23
CA GLY A 181 -5.83 10.71 23.59
C GLY A 181 -5.77 11.68 22.40
N GLU A 182 -5.67 11.17 21.16
CA GLU A 182 -5.75 11.97 19.95
C GLU A 182 -7.20 12.11 19.45
N ALA A 183 -7.49 13.22 18.77
CA ALA A 183 -8.65 13.30 17.91
C ALA A 183 -8.37 12.52 16.62
N LEU A 184 -9.36 11.79 16.11
CA LEU A 184 -9.23 11.07 14.86
C LEU A 184 -10.58 11.03 14.15
N TYR A 185 -10.62 11.57 12.94
CA TYR A 185 -11.81 11.59 12.11
C TYR A 185 -11.55 10.85 10.81
N ALA A 186 -12.51 10.05 10.36
CA ALA A 186 -12.38 9.27 9.14
C ALA A 186 -13.62 9.36 8.26
N GLY A 187 -13.44 9.47 6.96
CA GLY A 187 -14.54 9.52 5.99
C GLY A 187 -14.27 10.50 4.86
N GLY A 188 -15.16 11.49 4.72
CA GLY A 188 -15.12 12.46 3.64
C GLY A 188 -15.60 11.84 2.33
N THR A 189 -14.70 11.69 1.37
CA THR A 189 -15.00 11.05 0.08
C THR A 189 -14.36 9.67 0.07
N ILE A 190 -15.19 8.64 0.10
CA ILE A 190 -14.74 7.25 0.02
C ILE A 190 -14.41 6.92 -1.43
N ARG A 191 -13.34 6.15 -1.62
CA ARG A 191 -12.89 5.62 -2.90
C ARG A 191 -12.83 4.11 -2.82
N TYR A 192 -13.42 3.43 -3.79
CA TYR A 192 -13.42 1.98 -3.82
C TYR A 192 -13.50 1.46 -5.24
N SER A 193 -13.08 0.21 -5.44
CA SER A 193 -13.15 -0.45 -6.73
C SER A 193 -13.00 -1.97 -6.58
N ALA A 194 -13.54 -2.70 -7.56
CA ALA A 194 -13.09 -4.04 -7.88
C ALA A 194 -12.04 -3.94 -8.99
N ILE A 195 -10.80 -4.30 -8.67
CA ILE A 195 -9.65 -4.44 -9.58
C ILE A 195 -9.41 -5.92 -9.89
N ASP A 196 -8.68 -6.21 -10.96
CA ASP A 196 -8.35 -7.57 -11.34
C ASP A 196 -7.45 -8.24 -10.28
N ILE A 197 -7.71 -9.53 -10.00
CA ILE A 197 -6.85 -10.35 -9.13
C ILE A 197 -5.47 -10.50 -9.79
N GLY A 198 -4.41 -10.15 -9.06
CA GLY A 198 -3.05 -10.02 -9.60
C GLY A 198 -2.84 -8.83 -10.55
N GLY A 199 -3.76 -7.86 -10.55
CA GLY A 199 -3.69 -6.65 -11.37
C GLY A 199 -2.76 -5.57 -10.82
N LEU A 200 -2.34 -5.67 -9.56
CA LEU A 200 -1.36 -4.76 -8.98
C LEU A 200 0.05 -5.08 -9.51
N PRO A 201 0.91 -4.06 -9.64
CA PRO A 201 2.30 -4.29 -10.01
C PRO A 201 2.95 -5.23 -8.98
N PRO A 202 3.68 -6.27 -9.42
CA PRO A 202 4.30 -7.20 -8.49
C PRO A 202 5.24 -6.44 -7.57
N THR A 203 5.18 -6.73 -6.27
CA THR A 203 6.22 -6.35 -5.32
C THR A 203 7.47 -7.17 -5.65
N VAL A 204 8.23 -6.73 -6.66
CA VAL A 204 9.53 -7.30 -6.96
C VAL A 204 10.41 -6.94 -5.76
N PRO A 205 10.88 -7.90 -4.94
CA PRO A 205 11.92 -7.58 -3.97
C PRO A 205 13.06 -6.98 -4.77
N GLU A 206 13.41 -5.72 -4.49
CA GLU A 206 14.49 -5.05 -5.23
C GLU A 206 15.65 -6.03 -5.32
N PRO A 207 16.15 -6.38 -6.53
CA PRO A 207 17.10 -7.45 -6.68
C PRO A 207 18.31 -7.08 -5.84
N SER A 208 18.40 -7.75 -4.68
CA SER A 208 19.26 -7.36 -3.56
C SER A 208 20.48 -6.62 -4.06
N THR A 209 20.43 -5.28 -4.01
CA THR A 209 21.51 -4.44 -4.53
C THR A 209 22.83 -4.88 -3.89
N TRP A 210 22.74 -5.37 -2.66
CA TRP A 210 23.77 -6.10 -1.93
C TRP A 210 24.23 -7.41 -2.57
N ALA A 211 23.37 -8.30 -3.05
CA ALA A 211 23.82 -9.52 -3.75
C ALA A 211 24.51 -9.17 -5.08
N MET A 212 23.97 -8.23 -5.86
CA MET A 212 24.62 -7.81 -7.11
C MET A 212 25.94 -7.07 -6.86
N MET A 213 26.00 -6.26 -5.79
CA MET A 213 27.22 -5.57 -5.38
C MET A 213 28.25 -6.54 -4.78
N THR A 214 27.85 -7.54 -4.00
CA THR A 214 28.76 -8.56 -3.46
C THR A 214 29.25 -9.51 -4.54
N LEU A 215 28.41 -9.90 -5.50
CA LEU A 215 28.82 -10.67 -6.67
C LEU A 215 29.77 -9.86 -7.56
N GLY A 216 29.44 -8.60 -7.83
CA GLY A 216 30.27 -7.69 -8.63
C GLY A 216 31.64 -7.45 -7.99
N LEU A 217 31.67 -7.04 -6.72
CA LEU A 217 32.92 -6.80 -5.98
C LEU A 217 33.70 -8.10 -5.73
N GLY A 218 33.01 -9.21 -5.46
CA GLY A 218 33.62 -10.53 -5.32
C GLY A 218 34.32 -11.01 -6.60
N ALA A 219 33.71 -10.80 -7.76
CA ALA A 219 34.31 -11.11 -9.06
C ALA A 219 35.56 -10.26 -9.34
N VAL A 220 35.52 -8.95 -9.02
CA VAL A 220 36.68 -8.05 -9.15
C VAL A 220 37.81 -8.48 -8.22
N ALA A 221 37.51 -8.79 -6.96
CA ALA A 221 38.52 -9.27 -6.00
C ALA A 221 39.17 -10.59 -6.45
N ALA A 222 38.40 -11.52 -7.01
CA ALA A 222 38.92 -12.78 -7.55
C ALA A 222 39.85 -12.56 -8.76
N MET A 223 39.52 -11.62 -9.64
CA MET A 223 40.36 -11.25 -10.79
C MET A 223 41.68 -10.59 -10.36
N VAL A 224 41.64 -9.67 -9.39
CA VAL A 224 42.84 -9.04 -8.82
C VAL A 224 43.74 -10.08 -8.14
N ARG A 225 43.17 -11.03 -7.41
CA ARG A 225 43.92 -12.12 -6.77
C ARG A 225 44.62 -13.02 -7.79
N ARG A 226 43.96 -13.36 -8.90
CA ARG A 226 44.55 -14.18 -9.98
C ARG A 226 45.75 -13.49 -10.63
N ARG A 227 45.66 -12.18 -10.90
CA ARG A 227 46.77 -11.41 -11.46
C ARG A 227 48.01 -11.40 -10.58
N ARG A 228 47.85 -11.29 -9.26
CA ARG A 228 48.97 -11.30 -8.32
C ARG A 228 49.71 -12.64 -8.28
N ASN A 229 48.99 -13.75 -8.41
CA ASN A 229 49.60 -15.07 -8.45
C ASN A 229 50.40 -15.30 -9.75
N SER A 230 49.94 -14.78 -10.89
CA SER A 230 50.68 -14.88 -12.17
C SER A 230 51.99 -14.08 -12.19
N VAL A 231 52.07 -12.98 -11.43
CA VAL A 231 53.31 -12.17 -11.33
C VAL A 231 54.34 -12.83 -10.41
N ALA A 232 53.90 -13.52 -9.35
CA ALA A 232 54.81 -14.24 -8.45
C ALA A 232 55.50 -15.44 -9.11
N THR A 233 54.86 -16.08 -10.10
CA THR A 233 55.46 -17.20 -10.86
C THR A 233 56.42 -16.74 -11.97
N ALA A 234 56.42 -15.45 -12.33
CA ALA A 234 57.34 -14.88 -13.33
C ALA A 234 58.66 -14.33 -12.73
N LEU A 235 58.80 -14.38 -11.40
CA LEU A 235 59.97 -13.90 -10.65
C LEU A 235 60.70 -15.02 -9.87
N ALA A 236 60.34 -16.28 -10.09
CA ALA A 236 61.00 -17.48 -9.55
C ALA A 236 61.65 -18.25 -10.70
#